data_AF-A0A238KAH3-F1
#
_entry.id   AF-A0A238KAH3-F1
#
_cell.length_a   1.000
_cell.length_b   1.000
_cell.length_c   1.000
_cell.angle_alpha   90.00
_cell.angle_beta   90.00
_cell.angle_gamma   90.00
#
_symmetry.space_group_name_H-M   'P 1'
#
loop_
_entity.id
_entity.type
_entity.pdbx_description
1 polymer ?
#
loop_
_entity_poly.entity_id
_entity_poly.type
_entity_poly.pdbx_seq_one_letter_code
_entity_poly.pdbx_strand_id
1 'polypeptide(L)'
;MSRLAPFSLRLTPEERSQLEAQAGAMPLASYIKSVVFAAEAPKYRKRQKPPVAEQQLLAEVLARLGQTRQANNLNQIAKHLNQGTLIVDPELEEDLKRAVAEVAWMRATLMEALGVK
;
A
#
# COMPACT_ATOMS: atom_id res chain seq x y z
N MET A 1 -26.51 9.03 -26.22
CA MET A 1 -25.56 9.84 -27.02
C MET A 1 -24.59 8.91 -27.72
N SER A 2 -24.48 9.03 -29.05
CA SER A 2 -23.50 8.28 -29.85
C SER A 2 -22.08 8.73 -29.48
N ARG A 3 -21.18 7.80 -29.15
CA ARG A 3 -19.76 8.12 -28.93
C ARG A 3 -19.10 8.33 -30.29
N LEU A 4 -18.59 9.54 -30.54
CA LEU A 4 -17.77 9.82 -31.72
C LEU A 4 -16.50 8.95 -31.69
N ALA A 5 -16.01 8.57 -32.87
CA ALA A 5 -14.78 7.81 -33.00
C ALA A 5 -13.59 8.60 -32.39
N PRO A 6 -12.59 7.92 -31.80
CA PRO A 6 -11.40 8.58 -31.27
C PRO A 6 -10.67 9.39 -32.35
N PHE A 7 -10.15 10.56 -31.97
CA PHE A 7 -9.28 11.36 -32.83
C PHE A 7 -7.89 10.73 -32.90
N SER A 8 -7.42 10.45 -34.12
CA SER A 8 -6.08 9.89 -34.36
C SER A 8 -5.10 11.01 -34.73
N LEU A 9 -4.06 11.17 -33.92
CA LEU A 9 -2.97 12.12 -34.17
C LEU A 9 -1.74 11.34 -34.68
N ARG A 10 -1.22 11.72 -35.85
CA ARG A 10 0.07 11.20 -36.34
C ARG A 10 1.20 11.96 -35.68
N LEU A 11 2.19 11.23 -35.17
CA LEU A 11 3.38 11.77 -34.52
C LEU A 11 4.61 11.08 -35.11
N THR A 12 5.69 11.82 -35.34
CA THR A 12 6.99 11.19 -35.56
C THR A 12 7.48 10.52 -34.26
N PRO A 13 8.46 9.60 -34.33
CA PRO A 13 9.04 8.99 -33.13
C PRO A 13 9.58 10.01 -32.12
N GLU A 14 10.18 11.10 -32.61
CA GLU A 14 10.77 12.17 -31.80
C GLU A 14 9.67 12.98 -31.08
N GLU A 15 8.63 13.38 -31.79
CA GLU A 15 7.47 14.09 -31.23
C GLU A 15 6.78 13.26 -30.16
N ARG A 16 6.61 11.95 -30.42
CA ARG A 16 6.02 11.03 -29.45
C ARG A 16 6.87 10.90 -28.19
N SER A 17 8.18 10.73 -28.35
CA SER A 17 9.11 10.64 -27.22
C SER A 17 9.08 11.91 -26.35
N GLN A 18 9.06 13.08 -26.99
CA GLN A 18 8.96 14.37 -26.29
C GLN A 18 7.65 14.48 -25.49
N LEU A 19 6.51 14.10 -26.08
CA LEU A 19 5.23 14.12 -25.39
C LEU A 19 5.16 13.09 -24.24
N GLU A 20 5.74 11.90 -24.41
CA GLU A 20 5.81 10.89 -23.34
C GLU A 20 6.67 11.38 -22.17
N ALA A 21 7.80 12.04 -22.44
CA ALA A 21 8.64 12.66 -21.41
C ALA A 21 7.91 13.77 -20.65
N GLN A 22 7.19 14.65 -21.36
CA GLN A 22 6.41 15.71 -20.74
C GLN A 22 5.18 15.19 -19.95
N ALA A 23 4.56 14.11 -20.42
CA ALA A 23 3.42 13.48 -19.75
C ALA A 23 3.80 12.85 -18.40
N GLY A 24 5.04 12.38 -18.25
CA GLY A 24 5.53 11.74 -17.04
C GLY A 24 4.68 10.53 -16.64
N ALA A 25 3.97 10.62 -15.51
CA ALA A 25 3.09 9.54 -15.03
C ALA A 25 1.64 9.62 -15.56
N MET A 26 1.31 10.62 -16.38
CA MET A 26 -0.02 10.77 -16.96
C MET A 26 -0.14 9.97 -18.26
N PRO A 27 -1.30 9.34 -18.55
CA PRO A 27 -1.53 8.75 -19.88
C PRO A 27 -1.38 9.80 -20.98
N LEU A 28 -0.72 9.46 -22.09
CA LEU A 28 -0.40 10.41 -23.17
C LEU A 28 -1.61 11.20 -23.67
N ALA A 29 -2.74 10.52 -23.92
CA ALA A 29 -3.98 11.19 -24.35
C ALA A 29 -4.56 12.14 -23.29
N SER A 30 -4.37 11.84 -22.00
CA SER A 30 -4.78 12.71 -20.90
C SER A 30 -3.89 13.95 -20.82
N TYR A 31 -2.58 13.76 -20.99
CA TYR A 31 -1.62 14.86 -21.05
C TYR A 31 -1.93 15.80 -22.22
N ILE A 32 -2.12 15.25 -23.43
CA ILE A 32 -2.47 16.01 -24.63
C ILE A 32 -3.74 16.84 -24.38
N LYS A 33 -4.80 16.24 -23.84
CA LYS A 33 -6.04 16.98 -23.51
C LYS A 33 -5.81 18.06 -22.45
N SER A 34 -4.96 17.82 -21.46
CA SER A 34 -4.66 18.81 -20.43
C SER A 34 -3.95 20.05 -20.99
N VAL A 35 -3.11 19.86 -22.00
CA VAL A 35 -2.44 20.96 -22.71
C VAL A 35 -3.41 21.69 -23.62
N VAL A 36 -4.22 20.96 -24.40
CA VAL A 36 -5.15 21.54 -25.39
C VAL A 36 -6.29 22.32 -24.72
N PHE A 37 -6.80 21.85 -23.60
CA PHE A 37 -7.95 22.43 -22.91
C PHE A 37 -7.58 23.21 -21.63
N ALA A 38 -6.32 23.64 -21.48
CA ALA A 38 -5.65 24.19 -20.29
C ALA A 38 -6.50 24.84 -19.15
N ALA A 39 -7.56 25.58 -19.46
CA ALA A 39 -8.46 26.21 -18.47
C ALA A 39 -9.65 25.35 -18.01
N GLU A 40 -10.13 24.42 -18.85
CA GLU A 40 -11.30 23.55 -18.61
C GLU A 40 -10.95 22.06 -18.61
N ALA A 41 -9.66 21.73 -18.61
CA ALA A 41 -9.19 20.35 -18.68
C ALA A 41 -9.78 19.52 -17.52
N PRO A 42 -10.46 18.38 -17.82
CA PRO A 42 -10.86 17.43 -16.80
C PRO A 42 -9.64 17.00 -15.97
N LYS A 43 -9.78 16.87 -14.65
CA LYS A 43 -8.71 16.31 -13.80
C LYS A 43 -8.47 14.85 -14.18
N TYR A 44 -7.43 14.60 -14.98
CA TYR A 44 -7.07 13.25 -15.40
C TYR A 44 -6.38 12.50 -14.26
N ARG A 45 -6.81 11.25 -14.01
CA ARG A 45 -6.13 10.36 -13.05
C ARG A 45 -4.71 10.09 -13.53
N LYS A 46 -3.73 10.35 -12.67
CA LYS A 46 -2.36 9.85 -12.85
C LYS A 46 -2.38 8.32 -12.77
N ARG A 47 -1.58 7.65 -13.60
CA ARG A 47 -1.42 6.20 -13.49
C ARG A 47 -0.83 5.90 -12.11
N GLN A 48 -1.50 5.05 -11.33
CA GLN A 48 -0.89 4.52 -10.12
C GLN A 48 0.38 3.77 -10.54
N LYS A 49 1.52 4.18 -9.96
CA LYS A 49 2.77 3.47 -10.19
C LYS A 49 2.59 2.04 -9.68
N PRO A 50 3.05 1.00 -10.41
CA PRO A 50 3.09 -0.34 -9.85
C PRO A 50 3.92 -0.30 -8.54
N PRO A 51 3.57 -1.14 -7.55
CA PRO A 51 4.29 -1.12 -6.28
C PRO A 51 5.77 -1.38 -6.53
N VAL A 52 6.61 -0.49 -6.01
CA VAL A 52 8.07 -0.64 -6.04
C VAL A 52 8.42 -1.91 -5.26
N ALA A 53 9.53 -2.58 -5.58
CA ALA A 53 9.94 -3.83 -4.93
C ALA A 53 9.88 -3.76 -3.38
N GLU A 54 10.23 -2.60 -2.81
CA GLU A 54 10.11 -2.31 -1.38
C GLU A 54 8.67 -2.42 -0.85
N GLN A 55 7.67 -1.90 -1.58
CA GLN A 55 6.26 -2.02 -1.18
C GLN A 55 5.78 -3.47 -1.22
N GLN A 56 6.32 -4.30 -2.12
CA GLN A 56 6.00 -5.73 -2.16
C GLN A 56 6.58 -6.45 -0.94
N LEU A 57 7.83 -6.16 -0.58
CA LEU A 57 8.47 -6.72 0.61
C LEU A 57 7.73 -6.33 1.90
N LEU A 58 7.33 -5.05 2.04
CA LEU A 58 6.54 -4.59 3.20
C LEU A 58 5.18 -5.30 3.28
N ALA A 59 4.51 -5.50 2.13
CA ALA A 59 3.26 -6.24 2.06
C ALA A 59 3.43 -7.72 2.45
N GLU A 60 4.54 -8.35 2.04
CA GLU A 60 4.85 -9.72 2.44
C GLU A 60 5.11 -9.85 3.94
N VAL A 61 5.88 -8.92 4.53
CA VAL A 61 6.11 -8.89 5.98
C VAL A 61 4.79 -8.72 6.74
N LEU A 62 3.92 -7.79 6.31
CA LEU A 62 2.61 -7.59 6.92
C LEU A 62 1.73 -8.85 6.80
N ALA A 63 1.75 -9.52 5.64
CA ALA A 63 1.00 -10.76 5.43
C ALA A 63 1.49 -11.88 6.35
N ARG A 64 2.80 -12.09 6.46
CA ARG A 64 3.40 -13.07 7.38
C ARG A 64 3.06 -12.75 8.84
N LEU A 65 3.09 -11.48 9.22
CA LEU A 65 2.69 -11.03 10.55
C LEU A 65 1.21 -11.36 10.83
N GLY A 66 0.31 -11.13 9.86
CA GLY A 66 -1.11 -11.51 9.98
C GLY A 66 -1.37 -13.02 10.00
N GLN A 67 -0.50 -13.83 9.39
CA GLN A 67 -0.56 -15.29 9.44
C GLN A 67 -0.07 -15.88 10.76
N THR A 68 0.64 -15.10 11.59
CA THR A 68 0.98 -15.57 12.93
C THR A 68 -0.29 -15.86 13.71
N ARG A 69 -0.41 -17.08 14.23
CA ARG A 69 -1.59 -17.56 14.96
C ARG A 69 -1.65 -16.98 16.37
N GLN A 70 -1.64 -15.65 16.51
CA GLN A 70 -1.59 -14.93 17.79
C GLN A 70 -2.70 -15.38 18.74
N ALA A 71 -3.92 -15.55 18.22
CA ALA A 71 -5.05 -16.08 18.99
C ALA A 71 -4.79 -17.48 19.58
N ASN A 72 -4.08 -18.34 18.85
CA ASN A 72 -3.80 -19.71 19.31
C ASN A 72 -2.70 -19.70 20.40
N ASN A 73 -1.69 -18.86 20.27
CA ASN A 73 -0.68 -18.68 21.31
C ASN A 73 -1.28 -18.06 22.59
N LEU A 74 -2.15 -17.05 22.44
CA LEU A 74 -2.88 -16.48 23.58
C LEU A 74 -3.77 -17.52 24.27
N ASN A 75 -4.41 -18.40 23.51
CA ASN A 75 -5.23 -19.48 24.07
C ASN A 75 -4.37 -20.50 24.83
N GLN A 76 -3.15 -20.79 24.38
CA GLN A 76 -2.20 -21.63 25.11
C GLN A 76 -1.75 -20.97 26.41
N ILE A 77 -1.38 -19.68 26.38
CA ILE A 77 -1.02 -18.92 27.58
C ILE A 77 -2.17 -18.92 28.59
N ALA A 78 -3.40 -18.62 28.16
CA ALA A 78 -4.58 -18.64 29.01
C ALA A 78 -4.83 -20.03 29.62
N LYS A 79 -4.66 -21.10 28.83
CA LYS A 79 -4.77 -22.48 29.32
C LYS A 79 -3.72 -22.76 30.41
N HIS A 80 -2.46 -22.41 30.18
CA HIS A 80 -1.38 -22.64 31.15
C HIS A 80 -1.56 -21.82 32.44
N LEU A 81 -2.09 -20.60 32.32
CA LEU A 81 -2.47 -19.75 33.45
C LEU A 81 -3.59 -20.39 34.27
N ASN A 82 -4.68 -20.82 33.62
CA ASN A 82 -5.81 -21.47 34.28
C ASN A 82 -5.43 -22.80 34.95
N GLN A 83 -4.44 -23.51 34.41
CA GLN A 83 -3.91 -24.74 34.98
C GLN A 83 -2.92 -24.49 36.14
N GLY A 84 -2.57 -23.23 36.44
CA GLY A 84 -1.56 -22.88 37.44
C GLY A 84 -0.13 -23.29 37.04
N THR A 85 0.08 -23.65 35.78
CA THR A 85 1.38 -24.12 35.25
C THR A 85 2.26 -22.99 34.74
N LEU A 86 1.69 -21.78 34.58
CA LEU A 86 2.40 -20.56 34.25
C LEU A 86 2.21 -19.58 35.41
N ILE A 87 3.31 -19.20 36.06
CA ILE A 87 3.34 -18.11 37.03
C ILE A 87 3.65 -16.84 36.25
N VAL A 88 2.78 -15.85 36.38
CA VAL A 88 3.00 -14.51 35.83
C VAL A 88 3.44 -13.63 36.99
N ASP A 89 4.74 -13.38 37.08
CA ASP A 89 5.29 -12.37 37.96
C ASP A 89 5.24 -10.98 37.28
N PRO A 90 5.48 -9.89 38.04
CA PRO A 90 5.40 -8.54 37.49
C PRO A 90 6.38 -8.26 36.34
N GLU A 91 7.55 -8.90 36.32
CA GLU A 91 8.56 -8.73 35.27
C GLU A 91 8.07 -9.37 33.96
N LEU A 92 7.59 -10.61 34.03
CA LEU A 92 6.99 -11.30 32.90
C LEU A 92 5.73 -10.58 32.38
N GLU A 93 4.90 -10.03 33.27
CA GLU A 93 3.73 -9.23 32.87
C GLU A 93 4.16 -7.99 32.06
N GLU A 94 5.21 -7.30 32.48
CA GLU A 94 5.74 -6.14 31.77
C GLU A 94 6.31 -6.53 30.40
N ASP A 95 7.09 -7.62 30.34
CA ASP A 95 7.66 -8.12 29.09
C ASP A 95 6.58 -8.56 28.09
N LEU A 96 5.50 -9.19 28.55
CA LEU A 96 4.35 -9.54 27.71
C LEU A 96 3.65 -8.29 27.17
N LYS A 97 3.40 -7.28 28.02
CA LYS A 97 2.81 -6.00 27.58
C LYS A 97 3.70 -5.31 26.55
N ARG A 98 5.01 -5.29 26.77
CA ARG A 98 6.00 -4.71 25.85
C ARG A 98 5.99 -5.44 24.52
N ALA A 99 6.01 -6.78 24.52
CA ALA A 99 5.95 -7.57 23.30
C ALA A 99 4.66 -7.31 22.49
N VAL A 100 3.50 -7.20 23.15
CA VAL A 100 2.23 -6.86 22.49
C VAL A 100 2.30 -5.46 21.88
N ALA A 101 2.84 -4.48 22.60
CA ALA A 101 3.00 -3.12 22.11
C ALA A 101 3.91 -3.03 20.88
N GLU A 102 5.06 -3.72 20.90
CA GLU A 102 6.01 -3.79 19.78
C GLU A 102 5.37 -4.41 18.53
N VAL A 103 4.62 -5.51 18.68
CA VAL A 103 3.90 -6.14 17.55
C VAL A 103 2.80 -5.23 16.99
N ALA A 104 2.06 -4.56 17.87
CA ALA A 104 1.03 -3.60 17.46
C ALA A 104 1.65 -2.41 16.70
N TRP A 105 2.78 -1.90 17.19
CA TRP A 105 3.55 -0.84 16.53
C TRP A 105 4.07 -1.28 15.16
N MET A 106 4.72 -2.45 15.06
CA MET A 106 5.19 -2.99 13.77
C MET A 106 4.05 -3.09 12.75
N ARG A 107 2.89 -3.62 13.16
CA ARG A 107 1.72 -3.71 12.28
C ARG A 107 1.23 -2.34 11.81
N ALA A 108 1.10 -1.37 12.72
CA ALA A 108 0.64 -0.03 12.39
C ALA A 108 1.59 0.68 11.42
N THR A 109 2.90 0.63 11.69
CA THR A 109 3.95 1.21 10.85
C THR A 109 3.96 0.60 9.44
N LEU A 110 3.77 -0.73 9.32
CA LEU A 110 3.68 -1.39 8.02
C LEU A 110 2.42 -1.00 7.24
N MET A 111 1.27 -0.86 7.91
CA MET A 111 0.03 -0.39 7.27
C MET A 111 0.17 1.04 6.75
N GLU A 112 0.78 1.94 7.54
CA GLU A 112 1.06 3.31 7.15
C GLU A 112 2.01 3.39 5.94
N ALA A 113 3.12 2.64 5.97
CA ALA A 113 4.08 2.60 4.87
C ALA A 113 3.48 2.08 3.54
N LEU A 114 2.48 1.18 3.64
CA LEU A 114 1.75 0.66 2.49
C LEU A 114 0.57 1.55 2.04
N GLY A 115 0.24 2.59 2.80
CA GLY A 115 -0.90 3.45 2.53
C GLY A 115 -2.26 2.77 2.68
N VAL A 116 -2.33 1.69 3.48
CA VAL A 116 -3.56 0.96 3.77
C VAL A 116 -4.14 1.53 5.07
N LYS A 117 -5.25 2.26 4.97
CA LYS A 117 -6.02 2.73 6.13
C LYS A 117 -7.08 1.73 6.51
#